data_AF-A0A975YE57-F1
#
_entry.id   AF-A0A975YE57-F1
#
_cell.length_a   1.000
_cell.length_b   1.000
_cell.length_c   1.000
_cell.angle_alpha   90.00
_cell.angle_beta   90.00
_cell.angle_gamma   90.00
#
_symmetry.space_group_name_H-M   'P 1'
#
loop_
_entity.id
_entity.type
_entity.pdbx_description
1 polymer ?
#
loop_
_entity_poly.entity_id
_entity_poly.type
_entity_poly.pdbx_seq_one_letter_code
_entity_poly.pdbx_strand_id
1 'polypeptide(L)'
;MTFKTTLLATAFAVLPALASAQMVIEDAYARSASPLAQSGAAFMTIFNPTDVDDRLIAAESTAAERLELHTHIQEDSGIMRMVEVEEGFAIPAGETITLQRGGLHVMMLGLTEPLVQGEEIEVTFTFEHAEPLTHTIIIDNERQPTMGGHGNMQMNGEGNGTMQMNGAGHGTDG
;
A
#
# COMPACT_ATOMS: atom_id res chain seq x y z
N MET A 1 -42.43 16.67 62.45
CA MET A 1 -42.18 17.42 61.20
C MET A 1 -41.36 16.52 60.29
N THR A 2 -41.90 16.18 59.14
CA THR A 2 -41.45 15.08 58.26
C THR A 2 -40.46 15.60 57.21
N PHE A 3 -39.27 15.02 57.14
CA PHE A 3 -38.30 15.26 56.05
C PHE A 3 -38.62 14.32 54.89
N LYS A 4 -38.95 14.89 53.72
CA LYS A 4 -39.14 14.14 52.47
C LYS A 4 -37.83 14.14 51.69
N THR A 5 -37.21 12.97 51.58
CA THR A 5 -36.02 12.73 50.73
C THR A 5 -36.49 12.46 49.30
N THR A 6 -36.12 13.32 48.36
CA THR A 6 -36.41 13.13 46.92
C THR A 6 -35.20 12.45 46.28
N LEU A 7 -35.32 11.18 45.89
CA LEU A 7 -34.34 10.47 45.07
C LEU A 7 -34.53 10.88 43.60
N LEU A 8 -33.48 11.40 42.97
CA LEU A 8 -33.45 11.69 41.54
C LEU A 8 -32.86 10.48 40.81
N ALA A 9 -33.69 9.76 40.06
CA ALA A 9 -33.26 8.62 39.25
C ALA A 9 -32.72 9.11 37.90
N THR A 10 -31.42 8.98 37.67
CA THR A 10 -30.77 9.19 36.37
C THR A 10 -30.96 7.95 35.50
N ALA A 11 -31.79 8.06 34.47
CA ALA A 11 -31.94 7.02 33.45
C ALA A 11 -30.77 7.14 32.45
N PHE A 12 -29.89 6.14 32.45
CA PHE A 12 -28.81 6.01 31.45
C PHE A 12 -29.40 5.30 30.22
N ALA A 13 -29.69 6.05 29.16
CA ALA A 13 -30.09 5.48 27.88
C ALA A 13 -28.85 4.98 27.15
N VAL A 14 -28.69 3.66 27.06
CA VAL A 14 -27.67 3.04 26.21
C VAL A 14 -28.22 3.00 24.79
N LEU A 15 -27.77 3.92 23.93
CA LEU A 15 -28.04 3.86 22.49
C LEU A 15 -27.23 2.72 21.88
N PRO A 16 -27.84 1.85 21.05
CA PRO A 16 -27.07 0.88 20.28
C PRO A 16 -26.22 1.63 19.25
N ALA A 17 -24.90 1.43 19.30
CA ALA A 17 -24.01 1.85 18.23
C ALA A 17 -24.41 1.04 16.97
N LEU A 18 -25.04 1.70 16.00
CA LEU A 18 -25.17 1.16 14.67
C LEU A 18 -23.73 1.03 14.13
N ALA A 19 -23.25 -0.21 14.00
CA ALA A 19 -22.03 -0.49 13.26
C ALA A 19 -22.32 -0.13 11.80
N SER A 20 -21.90 1.06 11.37
CA SER A 20 -21.82 1.38 9.95
C SER A 20 -20.88 0.38 9.29
N ALA A 21 -21.24 -0.10 8.10
CA ALA A 21 -20.33 -0.93 7.32
C ALA A 21 -19.09 -0.09 7.01
N GLN A 22 -17.94 -0.50 7.55
CA GLN A 22 -16.69 0.22 7.42
C GLN A 22 -15.94 -0.26 6.17
N MET A 23 -15.15 0.62 5.57
CA MET A 23 -14.26 0.26 4.47
C MET A 23 -13.37 -0.92 4.88
N VAL A 24 -13.17 -1.86 3.95
CA VAL A 24 -12.36 -3.07 4.21
C VAL A 24 -11.05 -2.91 3.46
N ILE A 25 -9.93 -2.99 4.19
CA ILE A 25 -8.58 -2.95 3.63
C ILE A 25 -7.97 -4.34 3.73
N GLU A 26 -7.47 -4.85 2.61
CA GLU A 26 -6.89 -6.18 2.48
C GLU A 26 -5.51 -6.11 1.80
N ASP A 27 -4.68 -7.12 2.06
CA ASP A 27 -3.36 -7.29 1.46
C ASP A 27 -2.44 -6.05 1.55
N ALA A 28 -2.64 -5.22 2.58
CA ALA A 28 -1.89 -3.99 2.74
C ALA A 28 -0.41 -4.24 3.06
N TYR A 29 0.48 -3.62 2.28
CA TYR A 29 1.90 -3.65 2.53
C TYR A 29 2.58 -2.36 2.10
N ALA A 30 3.64 -2.00 2.81
CA ALA A 30 4.51 -0.88 2.52
C ALA A 30 5.88 -1.36 2.05
N ARG A 31 6.55 -0.56 1.22
CA ARG A 31 7.93 -0.82 0.83
C ARG A 31 8.69 0.45 0.48
N SER A 32 10.01 0.36 0.54
CA SER A 32 10.92 1.33 -0.04
C SER A 32 11.73 0.73 -1.19
N ALA A 33 12.40 1.58 -1.97
CA ALA A 33 13.28 1.13 -3.06
C ALA A 33 14.65 0.65 -2.55
N SER A 34 15.09 1.17 -1.41
CA SER A 34 16.32 0.77 -0.74
C SER A 34 16.27 1.17 0.74
N PRO A 35 17.11 0.59 1.62
CA PRO A 35 17.18 0.97 3.03
C PRO A 35 17.55 2.43 3.30
N LEU A 36 18.15 3.12 2.31
CA LEU A 36 18.52 4.53 2.39
C LEU A 36 17.51 5.46 1.70
N ALA A 37 16.44 4.90 1.13
CA ALA A 37 15.42 5.69 0.46
C ALA A 37 14.73 6.62 1.46
N GLN A 38 14.55 7.88 1.05
CA GLN A 38 13.82 8.89 1.83
C GLN A 38 12.31 8.85 1.54
N SER A 39 11.88 7.88 0.73
CA SER A 39 10.52 7.72 0.29
C SER A 39 10.16 6.24 0.13
N GLY A 40 8.87 5.95 0.26
CA GLY A 40 8.31 4.62 0.12
C GLY A 40 6.92 4.68 -0.51
N ALA A 41 6.31 3.52 -0.72
CA ALA A 41 4.95 3.42 -1.20
C ALA A 41 4.21 2.31 -0.48
N ALA A 42 2.93 2.54 -0.19
CA ALA A 42 2.00 1.56 0.33
C ALA A 42 0.99 1.14 -0.73
N PHE A 43 0.68 -0.14 -0.73
CA PHE A 43 -0.15 -0.85 -1.69
C PHE A 43 -1.15 -1.71 -0.91
N MET A 44 -2.37 -1.83 -1.41
CA MET A 44 -3.46 -2.53 -0.71
C MET A 44 -4.66 -2.69 -1.65
N THR A 45 -5.62 -3.47 -1.23
CA THR A 45 -6.95 -3.54 -1.83
C THR A 45 -7.95 -2.91 -0.89
N ILE A 46 -8.82 -2.02 -1.39
CA ILE A 46 -9.85 -1.36 -0.59
C ILE A 46 -11.21 -1.73 -1.18
N PHE A 47 -12.05 -2.38 -0.38
CA PHE A 47 -13.42 -2.73 -0.72
C PHE A 47 -14.39 -1.81 0.03
N ASN A 48 -15.36 -1.26 -0.70
CA ASN A 48 -16.48 -0.51 -0.14
C ASN A 48 -17.71 -1.44 -0.01
N PRO A 49 -18.00 -1.98 1.18
CA PRO A 49 -19.17 -2.84 1.38
C PRO A 49 -20.49 -2.07 1.51
N THR A 50 -20.46 -0.74 1.43
CA THR A 50 -21.64 0.11 1.63
C THR A 50 -22.46 0.25 0.34
N ASP A 51 -23.64 0.84 0.45
CA ASP A 51 -24.52 1.23 -0.65
C ASP A 51 -24.32 2.69 -1.12
N VAL A 52 -23.25 3.34 -0.65
CA VAL A 52 -22.91 4.73 -0.96
C VAL A 52 -21.54 4.79 -1.62
N ASP A 53 -21.45 5.48 -2.75
CA ASP A 53 -20.15 5.76 -3.39
C ASP A 53 -19.28 6.57 -2.44
N ASP A 54 -18.00 6.21 -2.31
CA ASP A 54 -17.06 6.92 -1.44
C ASP A 54 -15.78 7.24 -2.20
N ARG A 55 -14.86 7.92 -1.52
CA ARG A 55 -13.57 8.32 -2.06
C ARG A 55 -12.52 8.33 -0.97
N LEU A 56 -11.38 7.70 -1.22
CA LEU A 56 -10.19 7.90 -0.40
C LEU A 56 -9.57 9.24 -0.77
N ILE A 57 -9.62 10.21 0.14
CA ILE A 57 -9.16 11.59 -0.11
C ILE A 57 -7.83 11.92 0.57
N ALA A 58 -7.47 11.20 1.63
CA ALA A 58 -6.17 11.39 2.28
C ALA A 58 -5.70 10.12 3.00
N ALA A 59 -4.39 10.05 3.22
CA ALA A 59 -3.77 9.08 4.10
C ALA A 59 -2.73 9.80 4.98
N GLU A 60 -2.57 9.36 6.22
CA GLU A 60 -1.65 9.97 7.19
C GLU A 60 -0.94 8.89 8.01
N SER A 61 0.32 9.12 8.36
CA SER A 61 1.11 8.24 9.22
C SER A 61 2.26 9.02 9.87
N THR A 62 2.70 8.59 11.05
CA THR A 62 3.90 9.12 11.71
C THR A 62 5.21 8.60 11.10
N ALA A 63 5.13 7.59 10.22
CA ALA A 63 6.27 6.98 9.55
C ALA A 63 6.89 7.89 8.45
N ALA A 64 6.21 8.97 8.05
CA ALA A 64 6.69 9.90 7.03
C ALA A 64 6.20 11.34 7.30
N GLU A 65 6.86 12.32 6.71
CA GLU A 65 6.44 13.73 6.77
C GLU A 65 5.09 13.97 6.08
N ARG A 66 4.84 13.29 4.96
CA ARG A 66 3.57 13.35 4.24
C ARG A 66 3.28 12.08 3.45
N LEU A 67 2.00 11.78 3.34
CA LEU A 67 1.47 10.74 2.48
C LEU A 67 0.63 11.41 1.38
N GLU A 68 0.85 11.01 0.14
CA GLU A 68 0.18 11.55 -1.05
C GLU A 68 -0.44 10.40 -1.86
N LEU A 69 -1.58 10.64 -2.50
CA LEU A 69 -2.27 9.65 -3.33
C LEU A 69 -1.79 9.77 -4.78
N HIS A 70 -1.09 8.77 -5.29
CA HIS A 70 -0.43 8.86 -6.61
C HIS A 70 -0.98 7.84 -7.60
N THR A 71 -1.00 8.22 -8.87
CA THR A 71 -1.30 7.33 -10.01
C THR A 71 -0.15 7.33 -11.01
N HIS A 72 -0.17 6.38 -11.94
CA HIS A 72 0.73 6.34 -13.08
C HIS A 72 -0.04 6.71 -14.35
N ILE A 73 0.37 7.80 -15.00
CA ILE A 73 -0.13 8.15 -16.32
C ILE A 73 0.94 7.88 -17.37
N GLN A 74 0.53 7.30 -18.49
CA GLN A 74 1.38 7.20 -19.68
C GLN A 74 1.16 8.46 -20.51
N GLU A 75 2.22 9.21 -20.74
CA GLU A 75 2.19 10.32 -21.69
C GLU A 75 2.19 9.80 -23.13
N ASP A 76 1.72 10.61 -24.08
CA ASP A 76 1.75 10.30 -25.51
C ASP A 76 3.16 9.98 -26.05
N SER A 77 4.20 10.41 -25.31
CA SER A 77 5.60 10.13 -25.58
C SER A 77 6.06 8.71 -25.19
N GLY A 78 5.19 7.92 -24.56
CA GLY A 78 5.50 6.60 -23.99
C GLY A 78 6.20 6.67 -22.62
N ILE A 79 6.37 7.86 -22.06
CA ILE A 79 6.98 8.05 -20.74
C ILE A 79 5.89 7.86 -19.67
N MET A 80 6.16 6.98 -18.71
CA MET A 80 5.32 6.82 -17.52
C MET A 80 5.68 7.92 -16.51
N ARG A 81 4.69 8.68 -16.05
CA ARG A 81 4.84 9.65 -14.96
C ARG A 81 3.98 9.27 -13.76
N MET A 82 4.56 9.42 -12.58
CA MET A 82 3.83 9.39 -11.32
C MET A 82 3.26 10.78 -11.06
N VAL A 83 1.96 10.86 -10.81
CA VAL A 83 1.26 12.13 -10.60
C VAL A 83 0.34 11.98 -9.40
N GLU A 84 0.35 13.00 -8.55
CA GLU A 84 -0.57 13.11 -7.42
C GLU A 84 -2.01 13.29 -7.91
N VAL A 85 -2.95 12.60 -7.26
CA VAL A 85 -4.37 12.67 -7.51
C VAL A 85 -5.00 13.45 -6.36
N GLU A 86 -4.99 14.78 -6.47
CA GLU A 86 -5.49 15.69 -5.43
C GLU A 86 -6.97 15.43 -5.08
N GLU A 87 -7.75 14.98 -6.05
CA GLU A 87 -9.16 14.64 -5.83
C GLU A 87 -9.31 13.38 -4.97
N GLY A 88 -8.32 12.47 -4.94
CA GLY A 88 -8.40 11.16 -4.29
C GLY A 88 -8.91 10.04 -5.20
N PHE A 89 -9.03 8.83 -4.65
CA PHE A 89 -9.43 7.62 -5.37
C PHE A 89 -10.90 7.29 -5.15
N ALA A 90 -11.71 7.31 -6.21
CA ALA A 90 -13.12 6.92 -6.13
C ALA A 90 -13.26 5.42 -5.81
N ILE A 91 -14.15 5.08 -4.88
CA ILE A 91 -14.48 3.73 -4.44
C ILE A 91 -16.00 3.58 -4.47
N PRO A 92 -16.59 3.24 -5.63
CA PRO A 92 -18.04 3.12 -5.75
C PRO A 92 -18.62 2.09 -4.78
N ALA A 93 -19.92 2.22 -4.49
CA ALA A 93 -20.64 1.30 -3.62
C ALA A 93 -20.53 -0.16 -4.12
N GLY A 94 -20.15 -1.09 -3.24
CA GLY A 94 -19.99 -2.50 -3.57
C GLY A 94 -18.78 -2.81 -4.48
N GLU A 95 -17.94 -1.84 -4.78
CA GLU A 95 -16.77 -2.00 -5.65
C GLU A 95 -15.46 -2.10 -4.83
N THR A 96 -14.44 -2.62 -5.51
CA THR A 96 -13.09 -2.77 -4.97
C THR A 96 -12.11 -2.00 -5.82
N ILE A 97 -11.23 -1.21 -5.18
CA ILE A 97 -10.06 -0.63 -5.83
C ILE A 97 -8.79 -1.32 -5.39
N THR A 98 -7.85 -1.46 -6.32
CA THR A 98 -6.54 -2.07 -6.04
C THR A 98 -5.43 -1.04 -6.23
N LEU A 99 -4.75 -0.73 -5.13
CA LEU A 99 -3.54 0.07 -5.11
C LEU A 99 -2.35 -0.88 -5.30
N GLN A 100 -1.69 -0.81 -6.46
CA GLN A 100 -0.63 -1.72 -6.86
C GLN A 100 0.49 -1.00 -7.60
N ARG A 101 1.63 -1.68 -7.70
CA ARG A 101 2.82 -1.17 -8.40
C ARG A 101 2.49 -0.88 -9.87
N GLY A 102 2.82 0.32 -10.34
CA GLY A 102 2.51 0.77 -11.70
C GLY A 102 1.08 1.28 -11.90
N GLY A 103 0.28 1.35 -10.83
CA GLY A 103 -1.06 1.95 -10.84
C GLY A 103 -1.25 2.94 -9.69
N LEU A 104 -2.41 2.89 -9.04
CA LEU A 104 -2.72 3.67 -7.84
C LEU A 104 -1.87 3.21 -6.66
N HIS A 105 -1.41 4.13 -5.82
CA HIS A 105 -0.67 3.82 -4.60
C HIS A 105 -0.62 5.02 -3.66
N VAL A 106 -0.31 4.76 -2.39
CA VAL A 106 -0.02 5.83 -1.42
C VAL A 106 1.47 6.05 -1.38
N MET A 107 1.92 7.22 -1.80
CA MET A 107 3.32 7.63 -1.76
C MET A 107 3.65 8.19 -0.37
N MET A 108 4.71 7.71 0.26
CA MET A 108 5.23 8.22 1.53
C MET A 108 6.49 9.03 1.24
N LEU A 109 6.48 10.31 1.59
CA LEU A 109 7.61 11.24 1.37
C LEU A 109 8.18 11.72 2.70
N GLY A 110 9.50 11.73 2.81
CA GLY A 110 10.20 12.13 4.03
C GLY A 110 10.05 11.08 5.12
N LEU A 111 10.44 9.84 4.83
CA LEU A 111 10.41 8.76 5.82
C LEU A 111 11.18 9.16 7.08
N THR A 112 10.55 9.04 8.25
CA THR A 112 11.15 9.39 9.55
C THR A 112 12.15 8.33 9.99
N GLU A 113 11.88 7.07 9.64
CA GLU A 113 12.75 5.91 9.86
C GLU A 113 12.78 5.02 8.60
N PRO A 114 13.84 4.24 8.37
CA PRO A 114 13.87 3.27 7.28
C PRO A 114 12.74 2.24 7.40
N LEU A 115 12.07 1.92 6.29
CA LEU A 115 11.09 0.83 6.28
C LEU A 115 11.81 -0.52 6.35
N VAL A 116 11.95 -1.08 7.54
CA VAL A 116 12.63 -2.37 7.77
C VAL A 116 11.68 -3.54 7.50
N GLN A 117 12.17 -4.57 6.81
CA GLN A 117 11.39 -5.76 6.46
C GLN A 117 10.74 -6.41 7.69
N GLY A 118 9.44 -6.68 7.61
CA GLY A 118 8.67 -7.36 8.64
C GLY A 118 8.23 -6.49 9.81
N GLU A 119 8.60 -5.21 9.84
CA GLU A 119 8.04 -4.24 10.77
C GLU A 119 6.65 -3.77 10.31
N GLU A 120 5.97 -3.03 11.18
CA GLU A 120 4.61 -2.55 10.95
C GLU A 120 4.55 -1.03 11.13
N ILE A 121 3.70 -0.39 10.33
CA ILE A 121 3.38 1.03 10.44
C ILE A 121 1.86 1.20 10.53
N GLU A 122 1.40 2.18 11.29
CA GLU A 122 -0.01 2.56 11.31
C GLU A 122 -0.28 3.66 10.28
N VAL A 123 -1.29 3.46 9.45
CA VAL A 123 -1.76 4.45 8.48
C VAL A 123 -3.24 4.70 8.70
N THR A 124 -3.61 5.97 8.82
CA THR A 124 -5.00 6.42 8.89
C THR A 124 -5.45 6.88 7.52
N PHE A 125 -6.53 6.28 7.03
CA PHE A 125 -7.16 6.59 5.76
C PHE A 125 -8.41 7.43 6.01
N THR A 126 -8.50 8.57 5.33
CA THR A 126 -9.65 9.48 5.41
C THR A 126 -10.47 9.36 4.13
N PHE A 127 -11.75 9.08 4.31
CA PHE A 127 -12.72 8.95 3.22
C PHE A 127 -13.62 10.19 3.17
N GLU A 128 -14.29 10.40 2.05
CA GLU A 128 -15.20 11.53 1.86
C GLU A 128 -16.49 11.38 2.67
N HIS A 129 -16.97 10.14 2.83
CA HIS A 129 -18.21 9.84 3.55
C HIS A 129 -18.05 8.87 4.72
N ALA A 130 -17.20 7.84 4.59
CA ALA A 130 -16.93 6.92 5.68
C ALA A 130 -16.07 7.55 6.78
N GLU A 131 -16.22 7.00 7.98
CA GLU A 131 -15.35 7.35 9.12
C GLU A 131 -13.89 7.01 8.80
N PRO A 132 -12.92 7.81 9.27
CA PRO A 132 -11.51 7.50 9.13
C PRO A 132 -11.18 6.10 9.65
N LEU A 133 -10.35 5.37 8.90
CA LEU A 133 -9.94 4.02 9.23
C LEU A 133 -8.43 3.98 9.45
N THR A 134 -8.02 3.65 10.67
CA THR A 134 -6.61 3.31 10.95
C THR A 134 -6.38 1.83 10.68
N HIS A 135 -5.37 1.53 9.88
CA HIS A 135 -4.97 0.17 9.53
C HIS A 135 -3.46 -0.02 9.73
N THR A 136 -3.09 -1.16 10.29
CA THR A 136 -1.70 -1.57 10.45
C THR A 136 -1.22 -2.21 9.15
N ILE A 137 -0.12 -1.69 8.60
CA ILE A 137 0.47 -2.14 7.35
C ILE A 137 1.82 -2.77 7.63
N ILE A 138 2.04 -3.99 7.14
CA ILE A 138 3.34 -4.66 7.21
C ILE A 138 4.31 -4.08 6.17
N ILE A 139 5.58 -3.99 6.51
CA ILE A 139 6.64 -3.63 5.57
C ILE A 139 7.12 -4.90 4.87
N ASP A 140 6.91 -4.96 3.55
CA ASP A 140 7.36 -6.04 2.67
C ASP A 140 8.12 -5.49 1.45
N ASN A 141 9.40 -5.20 1.66
CA ASN A 141 10.35 -4.76 0.65
C ASN A 141 10.68 -5.84 -0.40
N GLU A 142 10.53 -7.11 -0.04
CA GLU A 142 10.84 -8.25 -0.91
C GLU A 142 9.68 -8.62 -1.85
N ARG A 143 8.48 -8.06 -1.62
CA ARG A 143 7.28 -8.34 -2.43
C ARG A 143 7.52 -8.06 -3.90
N GLN A 144 7.45 -9.13 -4.69
CA GLN A 144 7.48 -9.06 -6.14
C GLN A 144 6.16 -8.49 -6.67
N PRO A 145 6.17 -7.74 -7.79
CA PRO A 145 4.93 -7.33 -8.40
C PRO A 145 4.20 -8.60 -8.88
N THR A 146 2.92 -8.74 -8.56
CA THR A 146 2.10 -9.83 -9.08
C THR A 146 2.06 -9.68 -10.60
N MET A 147 2.83 -10.51 -11.31
CA MET A 147 2.98 -10.44 -12.76
C MET A 147 1.67 -10.84 -13.44
N GLY A 148 0.82 -9.85 -13.75
CA GLY A 148 -0.17 -9.97 -14.82
C GLY A 148 0.58 -10.11 -16.14
N GLY A 149 0.59 -11.33 -16.70
CA GLY A 149 1.57 -11.76 -17.68
C GLY A 149 1.61 -10.98 -18.99
N HIS A 150 2.83 -10.70 -19.44
CA HIS A 150 3.21 -10.71 -20.87
C HIS A 150 4.73 -10.96 -20.99
N GLY A 151 5.09 -12.11 -21.57
CA GLY A 151 6.42 -12.35 -22.12
C GLY A 151 7.17 -13.55 -21.54
N ASN A 152 6.82 -14.76 -21.97
CA ASN A 152 7.73 -15.91 -21.97
C ASN A 152 9.05 -15.51 -22.66
N MET A 153 10.11 -15.22 -21.90
CA MET A 153 11.47 -15.43 -22.37
C MET A 153 11.85 -16.85 -22.01
N GLN A 154 11.35 -17.76 -22.83
CA GLN A 154 11.81 -19.13 -22.90
C GLN A 154 13.24 -19.07 -23.48
N MET A 155 14.26 -19.06 -22.62
CA MET A 155 15.62 -19.42 -23.04
C MET A 155 15.57 -20.91 -23.40
N ASN A 156 15.39 -21.20 -24.68
CA ASN A 156 15.70 -22.52 -25.23
C ASN A 156 17.21 -22.71 -25.16
N GLY A 157 17.69 -23.30 -24.07
CA GLY A 157 19.02 -23.82 -23.94
C GLY A 157 19.11 -25.22 -24.53
N GLU A 158 19.44 -25.32 -25.81
CA GLU A 158 19.99 -26.55 -26.42
C GLU A 158 20.99 -26.16 -27.53
N GLY A 159 22.26 -26.52 -27.37
CA GLY A 159 23.25 -26.28 -28.41
C GLY A 159 24.72 -26.50 -28.03
N ASN A 160 25.03 -27.71 -27.53
CA ASN A 160 26.35 -28.36 -27.46
C ASN A 160 27.50 -27.71 -28.26
N GLY A 161 28.49 -27.15 -27.56
CA GLY A 161 29.78 -26.75 -28.10
C GLY A 161 30.88 -27.07 -27.10
N THR A 162 31.35 -28.32 -27.11
CA THR A 162 32.55 -28.77 -26.41
C THR A 162 33.75 -27.89 -26.77
N MET A 163 34.11 -26.94 -25.91
CA MET A 163 35.44 -26.33 -25.95
C MET A 163 36.41 -27.29 -25.25
N GLN A 164 37.12 -28.06 -26.08
CA GLN A 164 38.25 -28.89 -25.70
C GLN A 164 39.32 -28.01 -25.03
N MET A 165 39.51 -28.23 -23.73
CA MET A 165 40.72 -27.81 -23.03
C MET A 165 41.86 -28.74 -23.45
N ASN A 166 42.79 -28.26 -24.29
CA ASN A 166 44.11 -28.85 -24.40
C ASN A 166 45.07 -28.06 -23.52
N GLY A 167 45.37 -28.63 -22.35
CA GLY A 167 46.49 -28.22 -21.52
C GLY A 167 47.76 -28.95 -21.95
N ALA A 168 48.80 -28.17 -22.26
CA ALA A 168 50.22 -28.48 -22.20
C ALA A 168 50.91 -27.11 -22.38
N GLY A 169 51.74 -26.56 -21.51
CA GLY A 169 52.66 -27.14 -20.56
C GLY A 169 54.02 -26.47 -20.80
N HIS A 170 54.57 -25.84 -19.75
CA HIS A 170 56.01 -25.71 -19.48
C HIS A 170 56.88 -24.67 -20.24
N GLY A 171 57.66 -23.89 -19.46
CA GLY A 171 59.09 -23.70 -19.75
C GLY A 171 59.62 -22.29 -20.07
N THR A 172 60.02 -21.57 -19.02
CA THR A 172 61.24 -20.75 -18.83
C THR A 172 62.16 -20.34 -20.00
N ASP A 173 62.61 -19.07 -19.89
CA ASP A 173 63.94 -18.49 -20.13
C ASP A 173 64.53 -18.39 -21.56
N GLY A 174 64.95 -17.15 -21.88
CA GLY A 174 65.76 -16.76 -23.04
C GLY A 174 65.74 -15.25 -23.26
#